data_AF-A0A949WB57-F1
#
_entry.id   AF-A0A949WB57-F1
#
_cell.length_a   1.000
_cell.length_b   1.000
_cell.length_c   1.000
_cell.angle_alpha   90.00
_cell.angle_beta   90.00
_cell.angle_gamma   90.00
#
_symmetry.space_group_name_H-M   'P 1'
#
loop_
_entity.id
_entity.type
_entity.pdbx_description
1 polymer ?
#
loop_
_entity_poly.entity_id
_entity_poly.type
_entity_poly.pdbx_seq_one_letter_code
_entity_poly.pdbx_strand_id
1 'polypeptide(L)'
;MPPSKSSYALPSDEPSSGVREDHIESAFIARLQGLKYEYRPDITNRATLEKNFREKFEALNRVRLTDAEFARLLDEIVTPDVFTASKTLRSINSFERDDGTPLNYSLVNLKDWCKNHFEVVNQLRINTDYGHHRYDVLILINGVPCVQIELKTLGVNPRRAMEQIVEYKNDPGNGYTKTLLCFMQLFIVSNRDRTYYFANNNARHFAFNADERFLPVYEFAGEDNRKITHLDPFAERFLQKCALGKTISRYMVLIVSEQKLLIMRPYQVYAVQHLVKCIDDDNGNGFIWHTTGSGKTLTSFKASTLLKENDHLHKCVFVVDRKDLDRQTREEFNRFQEGCVEENTNTAALVRRLLSEDYADKVIVTTIQKLGLAHDENSKRNKQRSKNGQATYKEQLEALIAAETQKHAALQLHKRGLMQQLFPSPEEVAA
;
A
#
# COMPACT_ATOMS: atom_id res chain seq x y z
N MET A 1 -74.55 -35.47 0.42
CA MET A 1 -73.40 -34.56 0.65
C MET A 1 -72.50 -35.19 1.70
N PRO A 2 -71.26 -35.55 1.39
CA PRO A 2 -70.33 -36.11 2.38
C PRO A 2 -69.63 -34.98 3.17
N PRO A 3 -69.18 -35.23 4.42
CA PRO A 3 -68.42 -34.25 5.18
C PRO A 3 -66.98 -34.18 4.70
N SER A 4 -66.51 -32.96 4.55
CA SER A 4 -65.16 -32.57 4.17
C SER A 4 -64.21 -32.48 5.37
N LYS A 5 -62.99 -32.99 5.23
CA LYS A 5 -61.69 -32.29 5.38
C LYS A 5 -60.62 -33.22 5.97
N SER A 6 -59.73 -33.65 5.08
CA SER A 6 -58.39 -34.15 5.38
C SER A 6 -57.56 -33.06 6.05
N SER A 7 -57.03 -33.35 7.24
CA SER A 7 -56.05 -32.51 7.93
C SER A 7 -54.68 -32.67 7.26
N TYR A 8 -54.25 -31.67 6.49
CA TYR A 8 -52.84 -31.54 6.15
C TYR A 8 -52.11 -30.92 7.34
N ALA A 9 -51.24 -31.70 7.99
CA ALA A 9 -50.29 -31.18 8.96
C ALA A 9 -49.30 -30.26 8.21
N LEU A 10 -49.23 -28.99 8.63
CA LEU A 10 -48.19 -28.06 8.20
C LEU A 10 -46.84 -28.55 8.75
N PRO A 11 -45.76 -28.56 7.96
CA PRO A 11 -44.43 -28.81 8.50
C PRO A 11 -44.11 -27.72 9.52
N SER A 12 -43.66 -28.12 10.70
CA SER A 12 -43.08 -27.20 11.68
C SER A 12 -41.88 -26.50 11.05
N ASP A 13 -41.96 -25.18 10.91
CA ASP A 13 -40.82 -24.31 10.65
C ASP A 13 -39.88 -24.39 11.88
N GLU A 14 -39.03 -25.40 11.92
CA GLU A 14 -37.80 -25.29 12.68
C GLU A 14 -36.89 -24.30 11.93
N PRO A 15 -36.47 -23.17 12.54
CA PRO A 15 -35.51 -22.30 11.90
C PRO A 15 -34.23 -23.10 11.69
N SER A 16 -33.78 -23.20 10.42
CA SER A 16 -32.47 -23.74 10.10
C SER A 16 -31.46 -23.12 11.06
N SER A 17 -30.64 -23.93 11.72
CA SER A 17 -29.62 -23.52 12.68
C SER A 17 -28.52 -22.66 12.01
N GLY A 18 -28.88 -21.43 11.64
CA GLY A 18 -27.98 -20.46 11.06
C GLY A 18 -26.96 -20.03 12.10
N VAL A 19 -25.68 -20.13 11.77
CA VAL A 19 -24.59 -19.63 12.62
C VAL A 19 -24.79 -18.12 12.83
N ARG A 20 -24.95 -17.69 14.09
CA ARG A 20 -25.09 -16.28 14.46
C ARG A 20 -23.80 -15.50 14.19
N GLU A 21 -23.93 -14.22 13.82
CA GLU A 21 -22.80 -13.30 13.60
C GLU A 21 -21.82 -13.26 14.78
N ASP A 22 -22.31 -13.22 16.02
CA ASP A 22 -21.47 -13.25 17.23
C ASP A 22 -20.50 -14.45 17.29
N HIS A 23 -20.91 -15.61 16.76
CA HIS A 23 -20.06 -16.81 16.71
C HIS A 23 -19.00 -16.69 15.62
N ILE A 24 -19.36 -16.09 14.48
CA ILE A 24 -18.43 -15.83 13.37
C ILE A 24 -17.34 -14.87 13.84
N GLU A 25 -17.74 -13.79 14.52
CA GLU A 25 -16.83 -12.80 15.11
C GLU A 25 -15.87 -13.41 16.13
N SER A 26 -16.40 -14.18 17.10
CA SER A 26 -15.58 -14.83 18.12
C SER A 26 -14.56 -15.80 17.52
N ALA A 27 -14.99 -16.61 16.54
CA ALA A 27 -14.10 -17.52 15.81
C ALA A 27 -13.03 -16.76 15.01
N PHE A 28 -13.40 -15.65 14.40
CA PHE A 28 -12.47 -14.82 13.62
C PHE A 28 -11.44 -14.09 14.51
N ILE A 29 -11.84 -13.61 15.69
CA ILE A 29 -10.91 -13.05 16.68
C ILE A 29 -9.90 -14.12 17.11
N ALA A 30 -10.37 -15.35 17.41
CA ALA A 30 -9.48 -16.47 17.74
C ALA A 30 -8.50 -16.78 16.60
N ARG A 31 -8.95 -16.69 15.33
CA ARG A 31 -8.10 -16.81 14.15
C ARG A 31 -7.01 -15.74 14.11
N LEU A 32 -7.35 -14.47 14.37
CA LEU A 32 -6.39 -13.37 14.43
C LEU A 32 -5.40 -13.52 15.59
N GLN A 33 -5.84 -14.00 16.76
CA GLN A 33 -4.93 -14.36 17.85
C GLN A 33 -3.95 -15.48 17.44
N GLY A 34 -4.41 -16.45 16.63
CA GLY A 34 -3.54 -17.45 15.99
C GLY A 34 -2.46 -16.83 15.09
N LEU A 35 -2.79 -15.72 14.41
CA LEU A 35 -1.85 -14.86 13.65
C LEU A 35 -1.06 -13.89 14.55
N LYS A 36 -1.06 -14.13 15.86
CA LYS A 36 -0.35 -13.43 16.93
C LYS A 36 -0.86 -12.02 17.23
N TYR A 37 -2.03 -11.60 16.73
CA TYR A 37 -2.61 -10.32 17.14
C TYR A 37 -2.92 -10.32 18.64
N GLU A 38 -2.63 -9.22 19.32
CA GLU A 38 -3.05 -9.05 20.72
C GLU A 38 -4.54 -8.69 20.75
N TYR A 39 -5.36 -9.52 21.39
CA TYR A 39 -6.78 -9.22 21.57
C TYR A 39 -6.97 -8.25 22.73
N ARG A 40 -7.70 -7.16 22.50
CA ARG A 40 -7.87 -6.06 23.46
C ARG A 40 -9.36 -5.81 23.75
N PRO A 41 -9.99 -6.66 24.59
CA PRO A 41 -11.41 -6.51 24.94
C PRO A 41 -11.69 -5.28 25.82
N ASP A 42 -10.65 -4.69 26.40
CA ASP A 42 -10.73 -3.48 27.24
C ASP A 42 -10.96 -2.20 26.43
N ILE A 43 -10.67 -2.22 25.12
CA ILE A 43 -10.85 -1.07 24.22
C ILE A 43 -12.27 -1.07 23.65
N THR A 44 -13.17 -0.38 24.34
CA THR A 44 -14.62 -0.42 24.05
C THR A 44 -15.18 0.94 23.62
N ASN A 45 -14.44 2.02 23.83
CA ASN A 45 -14.88 3.38 23.52
C ASN A 45 -13.70 4.30 23.13
N ARG A 46 -14.03 5.54 22.73
CA ARG A 46 -13.06 6.58 22.33
C ARG A 46 -11.94 6.77 23.35
N ALA A 47 -12.25 6.94 24.63
CA ALA A 47 -11.25 7.22 25.66
C ALA A 47 -10.28 6.04 25.84
N THR A 48 -10.78 4.80 25.83
CA THR A 48 -9.93 3.61 25.92
C THR A 48 -9.05 3.42 24.66
N LEU A 49 -9.55 3.82 23.48
CA LEU A 49 -8.79 3.78 22.24
C LEU A 49 -7.66 4.82 22.25
N GLU A 50 -7.95 6.06 22.64
CA GLU A 50 -6.97 7.14 22.73
C GLU A 50 -5.90 6.84 23.79
N LYS A 51 -6.28 6.25 24.94
CA LYS A 51 -5.32 5.78 25.94
C LYS A 51 -4.37 4.73 25.37
N ASN A 52 -4.90 3.72 24.68
CA ASN A 52 -4.07 2.70 24.05
C ASN A 52 -3.14 3.32 22.98
N PHE A 53 -3.68 4.22 22.16
CA PHE A 53 -2.88 4.94 21.16
C PHE A 53 -1.71 5.69 21.80
N ARG A 54 -1.93 6.42 22.90
CA ARG A 54 -0.85 7.09 23.63
C ARG A 54 0.25 6.12 24.06
N GLU A 55 -0.13 5.02 24.70
CA GLU A 55 0.83 4.02 25.20
C GLU A 55 1.69 3.43 24.07
N LYS A 56 1.06 3.08 22.93
CA LYS A 56 1.77 2.52 21.77
C LYS A 56 2.59 3.58 21.03
N PHE A 57 2.09 4.81 20.92
CA PHE A 57 2.79 5.94 20.32
C PHE A 57 4.07 6.28 21.09
N GLU A 58 3.98 6.40 22.41
CA GLU A 58 5.10 6.68 23.31
C GLU A 58 6.17 5.59 23.23
N ALA A 59 5.74 4.32 23.20
CA ALA A 59 6.65 3.18 23.05
C ALA A 59 7.37 3.16 21.68
N LEU A 60 6.64 3.42 20.60
CA LEU A 60 7.19 3.45 19.24
C LEU A 60 8.21 4.57 19.07
N ASN A 61 7.88 5.77 19.54
CA ASN A 61 8.68 6.98 19.36
C ASN A 61 9.67 7.25 20.50
N ARG A 62 9.69 6.37 21.53
CA ARG A 62 10.58 6.46 22.70
C ARG A 62 10.48 7.81 23.42
N VAL A 63 9.24 8.24 23.64
CA VAL A 63 8.93 9.54 24.25
C VAL A 63 7.90 9.38 25.36
N ARG A 64 7.79 10.38 26.23
CA ARG A 64 6.68 10.54 27.18
C ARG A 64 6.06 11.90 26.93
N LEU A 65 4.75 11.90 26.67
CA LEU A 65 4.01 13.12 26.44
C LEU A 65 3.35 13.59 27.72
N THR A 66 3.27 14.90 27.94
CA THR A 66 2.33 15.47 28.91
C THR A 66 0.89 15.31 28.40
N ASP A 67 -0.09 15.49 29.28
CA ASP A 67 -1.51 15.45 28.86
C ASP A 67 -1.83 16.57 27.86
N ALA A 68 -1.20 17.74 28.02
CA ALA A 68 -1.34 18.86 27.09
C ALA A 68 -0.69 18.55 25.73
N GLU A 69 0.52 18.00 25.71
CA GLU A 69 1.19 17.56 24.47
C GLU A 69 0.35 16.51 23.73
N PHE A 70 -0.19 15.52 24.45
CA PHE A 70 -1.00 14.47 23.84
C PHE A 70 -2.32 15.00 23.27
N ALA A 71 -2.97 15.95 23.96
CA ALA A 71 -4.17 16.60 23.45
C ALA A 71 -3.87 17.39 22.15
N ARG A 72 -2.80 18.20 22.13
CA ARG A 72 -2.37 18.92 20.92
C ARG A 72 -2.03 17.97 19.78
N LEU A 73 -1.34 16.87 20.07
CA LEU A 73 -1.03 15.84 19.07
C LEU A 73 -2.32 15.29 18.44
N LEU A 74 -3.34 14.95 19.25
CA LEU A 74 -4.61 14.45 18.72
C LEU A 74 -5.31 15.51 17.84
N ASP A 75 -5.35 16.76 18.28
CA ASP A 75 -5.94 17.86 17.50
C ASP A 75 -5.24 18.08 16.16
N GLU A 76 -3.91 17.89 16.11
CA GLU A 76 -3.11 18.05 14.88
C GLU A 76 -3.32 16.88 13.90
N ILE A 77 -3.37 15.64 14.39
CA ILE A 77 -3.36 14.45 13.52
C ILE A 77 -4.77 14.02 13.10
N VAL A 78 -5.81 14.39 13.86
CA VAL A 78 -7.20 14.05 13.55
C VAL A 78 -7.74 15.01 12.51
N THR A 79 -8.16 14.47 11.36
CA THR A 79 -8.67 15.25 10.24
C THR A 79 -9.81 14.53 9.54
N PRO A 80 -10.84 15.24 9.04
CA PRO A 80 -11.88 14.64 8.23
C PRO A 80 -11.40 14.24 6.82
N ASP A 81 -10.25 14.75 6.36
CA ASP A 81 -9.71 14.42 5.04
C ASP A 81 -8.95 13.09 5.07
N VAL A 82 -9.54 12.07 4.45
CA VAL A 82 -8.97 10.71 4.40
C VAL A 82 -7.61 10.72 3.71
N PHE A 83 -7.41 11.57 2.70
CA PHE A 83 -6.14 11.65 1.99
C PHE A 83 -5.02 12.19 2.89
N THR A 84 -5.27 13.28 3.61
CA THR A 84 -4.32 13.86 4.58
C THR A 84 -4.03 12.87 5.71
N ALA A 85 -5.04 12.27 6.35
CA ALA A 85 -4.82 11.25 7.39
C ALA A 85 -3.93 10.10 6.88
N SER A 86 -4.18 9.66 5.66
CA SER A 86 -3.44 8.59 5.00
C SER A 86 -2.00 8.96 4.63
N LYS A 87 -1.73 10.25 4.38
CA LYS A 87 -0.38 10.80 4.19
C LYS A 87 0.35 10.89 5.53
N THR A 88 -0.29 11.43 6.57
CA THR A 88 0.25 11.52 7.93
C THR A 88 0.62 10.15 8.47
N LEU A 89 -0.23 9.13 8.28
CA LEU A 89 0.05 7.75 8.67
C LEU A 89 1.34 7.20 8.08
N ARG A 90 1.65 7.57 6.82
CA ARG A 90 2.75 7.01 6.03
C ARG A 90 3.96 7.93 5.92
N SER A 91 4.07 8.93 6.79
CA SER A 91 5.15 9.91 6.78
C SER A 91 5.83 9.98 8.15
N ILE A 92 7.06 10.48 8.16
CA ILE A 92 7.66 11.03 9.39
C ILE A 92 7.07 12.43 9.54
N ASN A 93 6.43 12.69 10.68
CA ASN A 93 5.81 13.95 11.01
C ASN A 93 6.60 14.64 12.14
N SER A 94 6.30 15.90 12.41
CA SER A 94 6.95 16.67 13.47
C SER A 94 5.94 17.54 14.19
N PHE A 95 6.02 17.62 15.51
CA PHE A 95 5.29 18.64 16.28
C PHE A 95 6.17 19.24 17.38
N GLU A 96 5.83 20.43 17.85
CA GLU A 96 6.56 21.16 18.89
C GLU A 96 6.08 20.78 20.30
N ARG A 97 7.04 20.42 21.15
CA ARG A 97 6.82 20.05 22.55
C ARG A 97 6.60 21.27 23.44
N ASP A 98 6.17 21.03 24.68
CA ASP A 98 5.94 22.11 25.66
C ASP A 98 7.21 22.92 25.98
N ASP A 99 8.39 22.29 25.85
CA ASP A 99 9.69 22.91 26.06
C ASP A 99 10.26 23.60 24.80
N GLY A 100 9.48 23.67 23.71
CA GLY A 100 9.87 24.25 22.42
C GLY A 100 10.75 23.34 21.57
N THR A 101 11.04 22.11 22.01
CA THR A 101 11.84 21.16 21.20
C THR A 101 10.98 20.47 20.14
N PRO A 102 11.51 20.26 18.92
CA PRO A 102 10.78 19.50 17.90
C PRO A 102 10.85 18.00 18.18
N LEU A 103 9.70 17.32 18.12
CA LEU A 103 9.62 15.87 18.13
C LEU A 103 9.27 15.34 16.75
N ASN A 104 10.22 14.65 16.11
CA ASN A 104 9.92 13.86 14.91
C ASN A 104 9.33 12.51 15.32
N TYR A 105 8.18 12.16 14.77
CA TYR A 105 7.46 10.94 15.13
C TYR A 105 6.93 10.20 13.91
N SER A 106 6.65 8.92 14.10
CA SER A 106 5.92 8.08 13.16
C SER A 106 4.71 7.47 13.86
N LEU A 107 3.65 7.22 13.09
CA LEU A 107 2.46 6.49 13.57
C LEU A 107 2.61 4.97 13.36
N VAL A 108 3.33 4.58 12.30
CA VAL A 108 3.71 3.20 12.03
C VAL A 108 5.16 3.09 11.60
N ASN A 109 5.77 1.92 11.82
CA ASN A 109 7.07 1.59 11.28
C ASN A 109 6.94 1.29 9.79
N LEU A 110 7.50 2.21 8.97
CA LEU A 110 7.43 2.19 7.51
C LEU A 110 8.56 1.39 6.86
N LYS A 111 9.54 0.90 7.62
CA LYS A 111 10.68 0.14 7.09
C LYS A 111 10.60 -1.32 7.52
N ASP A 112 10.44 -1.54 8.82
CA ASP A 112 10.31 -2.86 9.43
C ASP A 112 8.85 -3.10 9.82
N TRP A 113 7.99 -3.38 8.83
CA TRP A 113 6.55 -3.57 9.02
C TRP A 113 6.21 -4.63 10.09
N CYS A 114 7.05 -5.65 10.22
CA CYS A 114 6.90 -6.72 11.22
C CYS A 114 7.12 -6.25 12.67
N LYS A 115 7.85 -5.15 12.88
CA LYS A 115 8.14 -4.59 14.22
C LYS A 115 7.00 -3.70 14.73
N ASN A 116 5.97 -3.46 13.94
CA ASN A 116 4.75 -2.84 14.44
C ASN A 116 4.05 -3.76 15.45
N HIS A 117 3.37 -3.14 16.39
CA HIS A 117 2.45 -3.80 17.29
C HIS A 117 1.08 -3.94 16.62
N PHE A 118 0.49 -5.13 16.66
CA PHE A 118 -0.78 -5.41 15.99
C PHE A 118 -1.81 -5.91 16.99
N GLU A 119 -2.92 -5.20 17.09
CA GLU A 119 -4.00 -5.45 18.03
C GLU A 119 -5.30 -5.69 17.28
N VAL A 120 -6.16 -6.53 17.84
CA VAL A 120 -7.53 -6.70 17.39
C VAL A 120 -8.46 -6.26 18.52
N VAL A 121 -9.39 -5.37 18.17
CA VAL A 121 -10.48 -4.93 19.05
C VAL A 121 -11.79 -5.27 18.37
N ASN A 122 -12.83 -5.47 19.17
CA ASN A 122 -14.14 -5.76 18.65
C ASN A 122 -15.19 -4.94 19.40
N GLN A 123 -16.28 -4.62 18.71
CA GLN A 123 -17.44 -3.95 19.30
C GLN A 123 -17.15 -2.59 19.91
N LEU A 124 -16.19 -1.88 19.32
CA LEU A 124 -15.90 -0.49 19.67
C LEU A 124 -17.15 0.36 19.44
N ARG A 125 -17.51 1.18 20.43
CA ARG A 125 -18.60 2.14 20.34
C ARG A 125 -18.05 3.55 20.35
N ILE A 126 -18.35 4.31 19.30
CA ILE A 126 -18.09 5.75 19.28
C ILE A 126 -19.43 6.46 19.32
N ASN A 127 -19.68 7.09 20.46
CA ASN A 127 -20.82 7.98 20.63
C ASN A 127 -20.49 9.29 19.94
N THR A 128 -21.37 9.70 19.05
CA THR A 128 -21.31 10.99 18.38
C THR A 128 -22.51 11.81 18.87
N ASP A 129 -22.51 13.12 18.60
CA ASP A 129 -23.64 13.99 18.97
C ASP A 129 -24.97 13.56 18.32
N TYR A 130 -24.92 12.67 17.31
CA TYR A 130 -26.06 12.29 16.45
C TYR A 130 -26.27 10.78 16.30
N GLY A 131 -25.49 9.91 16.98
CA GLY A 131 -25.66 8.46 16.84
C GLY A 131 -24.70 7.58 17.65
N HIS A 132 -24.97 6.28 17.63
CA HIS A 132 -24.14 5.22 18.21
C HIS A 132 -23.65 4.29 17.11
N HIS A 133 -22.37 4.40 16.73
CA HIS A 133 -21.77 3.47 15.78
C HIS A 133 -21.07 2.33 16.52
N ARG A 134 -21.37 1.10 16.10
CA ARG A 134 -20.77 -0.15 16.61
C ARG A 134 -19.95 -0.76 15.49
N TYR A 135 -18.67 -0.98 15.73
CA TYR A 135 -17.74 -1.55 14.76
C TYR A 135 -17.47 -3.00 15.13
N ASP A 136 -17.75 -3.94 14.22
CA ASP A 136 -17.60 -5.38 14.48
C ASP A 136 -16.19 -5.73 14.93
N VAL A 137 -15.21 -5.61 14.02
CA VAL A 137 -13.80 -5.90 14.30
C VAL A 137 -12.93 -4.80 13.70
N LEU A 138 -12.00 -4.27 14.49
CA LEU A 138 -10.97 -3.34 14.03
C LEU A 138 -9.58 -3.93 14.29
N ILE A 139 -8.67 -3.69 13.35
CA ILE A 139 -7.25 -3.93 13.53
C ILE A 139 -6.55 -2.60 13.80
N LEU A 140 -5.81 -2.56 14.91
CA LEU A 140 -4.96 -1.44 15.27
C LEU A 140 -3.50 -1.78 14.97
N ILE A 141 -2.76 -0.82 14.42
CA ILE A 141 -1.31 -0.89 14.22
C ILE A 141 -0.68 0.20 15.09
N ASN A 142 0.07 -0.18 16.11
CA ASN A 142 0.57 0.71 17.17
C ASN A 142 -0.54 1.59 17.77
N GLY A 143 -1.70 0.99 18.08
CA GLY A 143 -2.85 1.70 18.61
C GLY A 143 -3.62 2.56 17.60
N VAL A 144 -3.14 2.70 16.35
CA VAL A 144 -3.83 3.43 15.29
C VAL A 144 -4.83 2.52 14.57
N PRO A 145 -6.13 2.86 14.47
CA PRO A 145 -7.08 2.11 13.68
C PRO A 145 -6.71 2.14 12.20
N CYS A 146 -6.48 0.98 11.58
CA CYS A 146 -6.09 0.92 10.17
C CYS A 146 -7.01 0.06 9.30
N VAL A 147 -7.65 -0.97 9.86
CA VAL A 147 -8.56 -1.85 9.11
C VAL A 147 -9.86 -2.02 9.88
N GLN A 148 -10.97 -1.91 9.19
CA GLN A 148 -12.29 -2.30 9.68
C GLN A 148 -12.77 -3.53 8.94
N ILE A 149 -13.26 -4.50 9.69
CA ILE A 149 -13.74 -5.78 9.19
C ILE A 149 -15.20 -5.92 9.62
N GLU A 150 -16.09 -5.96 8.64
CA GLU A 150 -17.52 -6.16 8.80
C GLU A 150 -17.85 -7.64 8.50
N LEU A 151 -18.50 -8.31 9.45
CA LEU A 151 -18.83 -9.74 9.33
C LEU A 151 -20.34 -9.90 9.21
N LYS A 152 -20.79 -10.56 8.15
CA LYS A 152 -22.23 -10.83 7.92
C LYS A 152 -22.53 -12.32 7.98
N THR A 153 -23.77 -12.63 8.34
CA THR A 153 -24.34 -13.97 8.17
C THR A 153 -24.32 -14.44 6.71
N LEU A 154 -24.32 -15.77 6.51
CA LEU A 154 -24.38 -16.38 5.19
C LEU A 154 -25.64 -15.92 4.43
N GLY A 155 -25.49 -15.56 3.16
CA GLY A 155 -26.59 -15.10 2.30
C GLY A 155 -26.77 -13.57 2.21
N VAL A 156 -26.13 -12.79 3.07
CA VAL A 156 -26.10 -11.31 2.92
C VAL A 156 -25.15 -10.94 1.79
N ASN A 157 -25.62 -10.09 0.87
CA ASN A 157 -24.79 -9.57 -0.23
C ASN A 157 -23.77 -8.56 0.32
N PRO A 158 -22.46 -8.78 0.14
CA PRO A 158 -21.42 -7.88 0.63
C PRO A 158 -21.53 -6.44 0.09
N ARG A 159 -22.22 -6.22 -1.03
CA ARG A 159 -22.54 -4.86 -1.53
C ARG A 159 -23.34 -4.04 -0.53
N ARG A 160 -24.31 -4.64 0.15
CA ARG A 160 -25.12 -3.94 1.16
C ARG A 160 -24.28 -3.50 2.36
N ALA A 161 -23.33 -4.33 2.78
CA ALA A 161 -22.40 -3.97 3.85
C ALA A 161 -21.45 -2.84 3.42
N MET A 162 -21.05 -2.78 2.15
CA MET A 162 -20.27 -1.64 1.63
C MET A 162 -21.10 -0.36 1.58
N GLU A 163 -22.37 -0.44 1.19
CA GLU A 163 -23.31 0.68 1.25
C GLU A 163 -23.45 1.20 2.69
N GLN A 164 -23.62 0.30 3.68
CA GLN A 164 -23.66 0.65 5.11
C GLN A 164 -22.41 1.40 5.57
N ILE A 165 -21.21 0.96 5.16
CA ILE A 165 -19.97 1.66 5.50
C ILE A 165 -19.97 3.09 4.93
N VAL A 166 -20.45 3.27 3.70
CA VAL A 166 -20.53 4.59 3.05
C VAL A 166 -21.57 5.47 3.73
N GLU A 167 -22.72 4.93 4.10
CA GLU A 167 -23.75 5.63 4.86
C GLU A 167 -23.18 6.15 6.20
N TYR A 168 -22.52 5.29 6.98
CA TYR A 168 -21.90 5.69 8.25
C TYR A 168 -20.83 6.77 8.10
N LYS A 169 -20.13 6.80 6.97
CA LYS A 169 -19.14 7.85 6.70
C LYS A 169 -19.77 9.18 6.33
N ASN A 170 -21.01 9.17 5.86
CA ASN A 170 -21.76 10.38 5.54
C ASN A 170 -22.61 10.88 6.71
N ASP A 171 -22.81 10.07 7.75
CA ASP A 171 -23.53 10.48 8.96
C ASP A 171 -22.85 11.68 9.65
N PRO A 172 -23.59 12.76 9.95
CA PRO A 172 -23.05 13.90 10.68
C PRO A 172 -22.45 13.49 12.02
N GLY A 173 -21.20 13.88 12.25
CA GLY A 173 -20.51 13.60 13.50
C GLY A 173 -19.92 12.20 13.62
N ASN A 174 -19.95 11.36 12.57
CA ASN A 174 -19.36 10.02 12.59
C ASN A 174 -17.92 9.99 13.15
N GLY A 175 -17.54 8.85 13.72
CA GLY A 175 -16.24 8.67 14.35
C GLY A 175 -15.06 8.87 13.40
N TYR A 176 -15.20 8.63 12.10
CA TYR A 176 -14.11 8.73 11.12
C TYR A 176 -13.61 10.16 10.91
N THR A 177 -14.39 11.18 11.25
CA THR A 177 -14.03 12.59 10.98
C THR A 177 -13.42 13.32 12.17
N LYS A 178 -13.69 12.85 13.39
CA LYS A 178 -13.37 13.55 14.65
C LYS A 178 -12.58 12.69 15.65
N THR A 179 -12.17 11.49 15.26
CA THR A 179 -11.42 10.58 16.13
C THR A 179 -10.30 9.90 15.35
N LEU A 180 -9.48 9.10 16.04
CA LEU A 180 -8.44 8.26 15.43
C LEU A 180 -8.95 7.30 14.33
N LEU A 181 -10.26 7.08 14.20
CA LEU A 181 -10.82 6.34 13.07
C LEU A 181 -10.59 7.02 11.71
N CYS A 182 -10.20 8.30 11.67
CA CYS A 182 -9.76 8.97 10.43
C CYS A 182 -8.62 8.24 9.72
N PHE A 183 -7.83 7.45 10.46
CA PHE A 183 -6.73 6.66 9.93
C PHE A 183 -7.15 5.35 9.27
N MET A 184 -8.46 5.02 9.19
CA MET A 184 -8.94 3.86 8.44
C MET A 184 -8.38 3.85 7.02
N GLN A 185 -7.69 2.77 6.66
CA GLN A 185 -7.08 2.58 5.35
C GLN A 185 -7.87 1.59 4.50
N LEU A 186 -8.36 0.52 5.12
CA LEU A 186 -8.93 -0.62 4.44
C LEU A 186 -10.24 -1.04 5.11
N PHE A 187 -11.25 -1.27 4.29
CA PHE A 187 -12.47 -1.95 4.69
C PHE A 187 -12.46 -3.36 4.14
N ILE A 188 -12.84 -4.32 4.97
CA ILE A 188 -12.99 -5.72 4.62
C ILE A 188 -14.41 -6.13 4.98
N VAL A 189 -15.09 -6.80 4.06
CA VAL A 189 -16.44 -7.30 4.26
C VAL A 189 -16.44 -8.78 3.95
N SER A 190 -16.92 -9.60 4.87
CA SER A 190 -17.00 -11.05 4.66
C SER A 190 -18.31 -11.63 5.16
N ASN A 191 -18.83 -12.60 4.41
CA ASN A 191 -19.88 -13.50 4.86
C ASN A 191 -19.36 -14.93 5.06
N ARG A 192 -18.06 -15.08 5.35
CA ARG A 192 -17.27 -16.33 5.44
C ARG A 192 -16.95 -17.00 4.11
N ASP A 193 -17.89 -17.04 3.18
CA ASP A 193 -17.68 -17.67 1.86
C ASP A 193 -16.99 -16.75 0.87
N ARG A 194 -17.35 -15.46 0.94
CA ARG A 194 -16.77 -14.42 0.09
C ARG A 194 -16.30 -13.25 0.93
N THR A 195 -15.05 -12.88 0.71
CA THR A 195 -14.36 -11.80 1.40
C THR A 195 -13.92 -10.77 0.38
N TYR A 196 -14.39 -9.55 0.58
CA TYR A 196 -14.10 -8.41 -0.27
C TYR A 196 -13.33 -7.37 0.52
N TYR A 197 -12.51 -6.59 -0.16
CA TYR A 197 -11.82 -5.46 0.44
C TYR A 197 -11.71 -4.28 -0.51
N PHE A 198 -11.65 -3.07 0.04
CA PHE A 198 -11.48 -1.82 -0.70
C PHE A 198 -10.83 -0.75 0.16
N ALA A 199 -10.10 0.16 -0.49
CA ALA A 199 -9.42 1.26 0.20
C ALA A 199 -10.41 2.35 0.64
N ASN A 200 -10.19 2.91 1.83
CA ASN A 200 -10.90 4.09 2.30
C ASN A 200 -10.55 5.32 1.45
N ASN A 201 -11.50 6.22 1.25
CA ASN A 201 -11.37 7.43 0.42
C ASN A 201 -12.23 8.59 0.93
N ASN A 202 -12.11 9.78 0.35
CA ASN A 202 -13.09 10.85 0.59
C ASN A 202 -14.45 10.53 -0.05
N ALA A 203 -15.54 11.09 0.50
CA ALA A 203 -16.92 10.81 0.06
C ALA A 203 -17.13 11.01 -1.46
N ARG A 204 -16.46 11.99 -2.07
CA ARG A 204 -16.48 12.24 -3.52
C ARG A 204 -16.03 11.05 -4.38
N HIS A 205 -15.29 10.09 -3.81
CA HIS A 205 -14.85 8.88 -4.50
C HIS A 205 -15.70 7.64 -4.13
N PHE A 206 -16.76 7.83 -3.34
CA PHE A 206 -17.73 6.82 -2.94
C PHE A 206 -19.09 6.98 -3.65
N ALA A 207 -19.18 7.81 -4.69
CA ALA A 207 -20.41 8.01 -5.45
C ALA A 207 -20.85 6.71 -6.15
N PHE A 208 -21.84 6.04 -5.57
CA PHE A 208 -22.59 4.96 -6.22
C PHE A 208 -23.57 5.57 -7.24
N ASN A 209 -23.07 6.13 -8.34
CA ASN A 209 -23.96 6.51 -9.43
C ASN A 209 -24.43 5.24 -10.15
N ALA A 210 -25.70 5.21 -10.54
CA ALA A 210 -26.31 4.10 -11.30
C ALA A 210 -25.54 3.80 -12.61
N ASP A 211 -24.84 4.81 -13.13
CA ASP A 211 -24.02 4.77 -14.35
C ASP A 211 -22.52 4.54 -14.08
N GLU A 212 -22.00 4.86 -12.88
CA GLU A 212 -20.56 4.72 -12.51
C GLU A 212 -20.37 3.72 -11.37
N ARG A 213 -20.43 2.44 -11.71
CA ARG A 213 -20.40 1.32 -10.75
C ARG A 213 -18.99 0.92 -10.29
N PHE A 214 -18.11 1.79 -9.79
CA PHE A 214 -16.79 1.29 -9.39
C PHE A 214 -16.22 1.93 -8.13
N LEU A 215 -16.79 1.58 -6.98
CA LEU A 215 -15.87 1.30 -5.88
C LEU A 215 -14.97 0.14 -6.32
N PRO A 216 -13.63 0.31 -6.27
CA PRO A 216 -12.71 -0.76 -6.62
C PRO A 216 -12.71 -1.80 -5.49
N VAL A 217 -13.73 -2.65 -5.51
CA VAL A 217 -13.93 -3.76 -4.59
C VAL A 217 -13.21 -4.97 -5.13
N TYR A 218 -12.37 -5.58 -4.31
CA TYR A 218 -11.48 -6.66 -4.72
C TYR A 218 -11.71 -7.93 -3.91
N GLU A 219 -11.53 -9.07 -4.58
CA GLU A 219 -11.33 -10.37 -3.95
C GLU A 219 -9.85 -10.72 -4.06
N PHE A 220 -9.28 -11.19 -2.95
CA PHE A 220 -7.87 -11.56 -2.89
C PHE A 220 -7.60 -12.78 -3.77
N ALA A 221 -6.34 -12.95 -4.16
CA ALA A 221 -5.94 -14.02 -5.04
C ALA A 221 -4.52 -14.50 -4.75
N GLY A 222 -4.29 -15.78 -5.01
CA GLY A 222 -2.96 -16.35 -5.10
C GLY A 222 -2.19 -15.81 -6.30
N GLU A 223 -0.93 -16.22 -6.38
CA GLU A 223 -0.01 -15.83 -7.46
C GLU A 223 -0.46 -16.35 -8.84
N ASP A 224 -1.14 -17.50 -8.87
CA ASP A 224 -1.80 -18.08 -10.04
C ASP A 224 -3.13 -17.37 -10.41
N ASN A 225 -3.44 -16.25 -9.75
CA ASN A 225 -4.68 -15.49 -9.85
C ASN A 225 -5.95 -16.24 -9.42
N ARG A 226 -5.84 -17.43 -8.82
CA ARG A 226 -7.00 -18.11 -8.23
C ARG A 226 -7.49 -17.34 -7.02
N LYS A 227 -8.80 -17.12 -6.96
CA LYS A 227 -9.43 -16.33 -5.90
C LYS A 227 -9.37 -17.06 -4.57
N ILE A 228 -9.04 -16.31 -3.52
CA ILE A 228 -9.10 -16.75 -2.13
C ILE A 228 -10.27 -16.00 -1.50
N THR A 229 -11.46 -16.62 -1.55
CA THR A 229 -12.72 -15.96 -1.18
C THR A 229 -13.10 -16.19 0.27
N HIS A 230 -12.78 -17.37 0.82
CA HIS A 230 -13.14 -17.72 2.19
C HIS A 230 -12.35 -16.90 3.23
N LEU A 231 -12.99 -16.56 4.34
CA LEU A 231 -12.45 -15.68 5.37
C LEU A 231 -11.16 -16.19 6.01
N ASP A 232 -11.10 -17.48 6.37
CA ASP A 232 -9.93 -18.02 7.08
C ASP A 232 -8.69 -18.08 6.19
N PRO A 233 -8.74 -18.64 4.95
CA PRO A 233 -7.61 -18.57 4.02
C PRO A 233 -7.21 -17.14 3.65
N PHE A 234 -8.18 -16.23 3.56
CA PHE A 234 -7.90 -14.80 3.35
C PHE A 234 -7.09 -14.24 4.53
N ALA A 235 -7.51 -14.50 5.78
CA ALA A 235 -6.81 -14.03 6.96
C ALA A 235 -5.39 -14.59 7.05
N GLU A 236 -5.22 -15.88 6.77
CA GLU A 236 -3.93 -16.58 6.74
C GLU A 236 -2.91 -16.00 5.77
N ARG A 237 -3.36 -15.39 4.69
CA ARG A 237 -2.48 -14.85 3.62
C ARG A 237 -2.35 -13.34 3.69
N PHE A 238 -3.48 -12.65 3.81
CA PHE A 238 -3.55 -11.19 3.71
C PHE A 238 -3.41 -10.49 5.07
N LEU A 239 -3.97 -11.07 6.14
CA LEU A 239 -3.97 -10.49 7.48
C LEU A 239 -2.80 -10.96 8.34
N GLN A 240 -1.77 -11.62 7.78
CA GLN A 240 -0.52 -11.80 8.52
C GLN A 240 0.08 -10.42 8.85
N LYS A 241 0.54 -10.21 10.08
CA LYS A 241 1.07 -8.92 10.57
C LYS A 241 1.99 -8.22 9.57
N CYS A 242 3.05 -8.91 9.15
CA CYS A 242 4.01 -8.38 8.19
C CYS A 242 3.38 -8.09 6.81
N ALA A 243 2.50 -8.97 6.33
CA ALA A 243 1.84 -8.81 5.03
C ALA A 243 0.89 -7.61 5.03
N LEU A 244 0.10 -7.45 6.09
CA LEU A 244 -0.81 -6.33 6.26
C LEU A 244 -0.05 -5.00 6.39
N GLY A 245 0.96 -4.95 7.27
CA GLY A 245 1.82 -3.77 7.43
C GLY A 245 2.50 -3.37 6.11
N LYS A 246 3.08 -4.34 5.40
CA LYS A 246 3.66 -4.12 4.06
C LYS A 246 2.62 -3.64 3.05
N THR A 247 1.40 -4.18 3.09
CA THR A 247 0.32 -3.76 2.18
C THR A 247 -0.05 -2.30 2.42
N ILE A 248 -0.33 -1.92 3.67
CA ILE A 248 -0.71 -0.56 4.03
C ILE A 248 0.41 0.44 3.68
N SER A 249 1.66 0.13 4.05
CA SER A 249 2.79 1.06 3.85
C SER A 249 3.29 1.10 2.41
N ARG A 250 3.30 -0.05 1.70
CA ARG A 250 4.01 -0.20 0.42
C ARG A 250 3.07 -0.39 -0.77
N TYR A 251 1.93 -1.05 -0.63
CA TYR A 251 1.08 -1.43 -1.77
C TYR A 251 -0.28 -0.69 -1.80
N MET A 252 -0.52 0.22 -0.87
CA MET A 252 -1.51 1.27 -1.01
C MET A 252 -0.82 2.53 -1.55
N VAL A 253 -1.38 3.10 -2.62
CA VAL A 253 -0.82 4.22 -3.36
C VAL A 253 -1.71 5.44 -3.19
N LEU A 254 -1.10 6.56 -2.82
CA LEU A 254 -1.73 7.87 -2.75
C LEU A 254 -1.61 8.54 -4.11
N ILE A 255 -2.73 8.68 -4.82
CA ILE A 255 -2.83 9.42 -6.08
C ILE A 255 -3.08 10.88 -5.71
N VAL A 256 -2.06 11.72 -5.85
CA VAL A 256 -2.09 13.08 -5.30
C VAL A 256 -2.96 13.98 -6.18
N SER A 257 -2.99 13.78 -7.50
CA SER A 257 -3.80 14.60 -8.42
C SER A 257 -5.29 14.49 -8.12
N GLU A 258 -5.73 13.28 -7.79
CA GLU A 258 -7.13 12.98 -7.44
C GLU A 258 -7.39 13.07 -5.93
N GLN A 259 -6.35 13.20 -5.11
CA GLN A 259 -6.42 13.04 -3.65
C GLN A 259 -7.18 11.75 -3.27
N LYS A 260 -6.72 10.63 -3.84
CA LYS A 260 -7.39 9.32 -3.79
C LYS A 260 -6.42 8.23 -3.33
N LEU A 261 -6.93 7.29 -2.55
CA LEU A 261 -6.24 6.07 -2.16
C LEU A 261 -6.60 4.92 -3.11
N LEU A 262 -5.58 4.24 -3.61
CA LEU A 262 -5.73 2.99 -4.35
C LEU A 262 -4.99 1.88 -3.63
N ILE A 263 -5.59 0.70 -3.51
CA ILE A 263 -4.88 -0.52 -3.11
C ILE A 263 -4.51 -1.30 -4.38
N MET A 264 -3.26 -1.72 -4.48
CA MET A 264 -2.81 -2.57 -5.58
C MET A 264 -3.49 -3.94 -5.52
N ARG A 265 -3.86 -4.45 -6.69
CA ARG A 265 -4.44 -5.79 -6.84
C ARG A 265 -3.37 -6.86 -6.64
N PRO A 266 -3.72 -8.09 -6.22
CA PRO A 266 -2.74 -9.13 -5.89
C PRO A 266 -1.71 -9.38 -7.00
N TYR A 267 -2.15 -9.49 -8.25
CA TYR A 267 -1.23 -9.69 -9.39
C TYR A 267 -0.25 -8.53 -9.59
N GLN A 268 -0.64 -7.29 -9.29
CA GLN A 268 0.26 -6.13 -9.37
C GLN A 268 1.30 -6.21 -8.25
N VAL A 269 0.90 -6.65 -7.06
CA VAL A 269 1.80 -6.86 -5.92
C VAL A 269 2.81 -7.96 -6.24
N TYR A 270 2.36 -9.13 -6.72
CA TYR A 270 3.25 -10.23 -7.10
C TYR A 270 4.21 -9.83 -8.23
N ALA A 271 3.72 -9.13 -9.25
CA ALA A 271 4.56 -8.62 -10.33
C ALA A 271 5.70 -7.71 -9.82
N VAL A 272 5.39 -6.79 -8.90
CA VAL A 272 6.40 -5.93 -8.28
C VAL A 272 7.36 -6.73 -7.40
N GLN A 273 6.87 -7.71 -6.64
CA GLN A 273 7.72 -8.57 -5.80
C GLN A 273 8.71 -9.38 -6.64
N HIS A 274 8.25 -9.98 -7.74
CA HIS A 274 9.11 -10.71 -8.67
C HIS A 274 10.10 -9.82 -9.39
N LEU A 275 9.69 -8.61 -9.78
CA LEU A 275 10.61 -7.65 -10.36
C LEU A 275 11.74 -7.29 -9.40
N VAL A 276 11.42 -6.98 -8.13
CA VAL A 276 12.43 -6.66 -7.12
C VAL A 276 13.32 -7.87 -6.84
N LYS A 277 12.74 -9.07 -6.69
CA LYS A 277 13.50 -10.31 -6.51
C LYS A 277 14.43 -10.61 -7.68
N CYS A 278 13.98 -10.42 -8.92
CA CYS A 278 14.78 -10.61 -10.12
C CYS A 278 16.04 -9.72 -10.12
N ILE A 279 15.91 -8.50 -9.61
CA ILE A 279 17.01 -7.53 -9.49
C ILE A 279 17.94 -7.93 -8.34
N ASP A 280 17.37 -8.27 -7.17
CA ASP A 280 18.16 -8.64 -5.99
C ASP A 280 18.96 -9.93 -6.20
N ASP A 281 18.39 -10.88 -6.96
CA ASP A 281 19.02 -12.15 -7.32
C ASP A 281 19.93 -12.05 -8.56
N ASP A 282 20.02 -10.87 -9.21
CA ASP A 282 20.77 -10.64 -10.46
C ASP A 282 20.42 -11.64 -11.59
N ASN A 283 19.13 -11.94 -11.77
CA ASN A 283 18.62 -12.90 -12.75
C ASN A 283 18.55 -12.35 -14.19
N GLY A 284 19.03 -11.12 -14.42
CA GLY A 284 18.99 -10.46 -15.72
C GLY A 284 17.60 -9.93 -16.12
N ASN A 285 17.18 -10.25 -17.34
CA ASN A 285 15.98 -9.66 -17.96
C ASN A 285 14.71 -10.48 -17.68
N GLY A 286 13.57 -9.79 -17.63
CA GLY A 286 12.25 -10.42 -17.51
C GLY A 286 11.14 -9.56 -18.09
N PHE A 287 9.96 -10.14 -18.26
CA PHE A 287 8.76 -9.41 -18.69
C PHE A 287 7.56 -9.72 -17.80
N ILE A 288 6.71 -8.73 -17.60
CA ILE A 288 5.41 -8.89 -16.91
C ILE A 288 4.33 -8.71 -17.97
N TRP A 289 3.53 -9.75 -18.20
CA TRP A 289 2.43 -9.69 -19.16
C TRP A 289 1.10 -9.40 -18.47
N HIS A 290 0.65 -8.16 -18.58
CA HIS A 290 -0.62 -7.69 -18.05
C HIS A 290 -1.52 -7.16 -19.18
N THR A 291 -2.79 -7.58 -19.20
CA THR A 291 -3.77 -7.12 -20.21
C THR A 291 -3.98 -5.60 -20.20
N THR A 292 -4.51 -5.02 -21.28
CA THR A 292 -4.83 -3.59 -21.37
C THR A 292 -5.88 -3.19 -20.33
N GLY A 293 -5.74 -2.01 -19.71
CA GLY A 293 -6.65 -1.54 -18.66
C GLY A 293 -6.47 -2.18 -17.27
N SER A 294 -5.54 -3.13 -17.11
CA SER A 294 -5.30 -3.82 -15.82
C SER A 294 -4.50 -3.00 -14.78
N GLY A 295 -4.14 -1.75 -15.08
CA GLY A 295 -3.33 -0.92 -14.17
C GLY A 295 -1.82 -1.14 -14.28
N LYS A 296 -1.30 -1.36 -15.49
CA LYS A 296 0.15 -1.45 -15.75
C LYS A 296 0.92 -0.22 -15.27
N THR A 297 0.42 0.98 -15.57
CA THR A 297 1.04 2.26 -15.17
C THR A 297 1.21 2.37 -13.66
N LEU A 298 0.19 2.01 -12.87
CA LEU A 298 0.29 1.99 -11.41
C LEU A 298 1.33 0.97 -10.91
N THR A 299 1.37 -0.20 -11.56
CA THR A 299 2.32 -1.28 -11.22
C THR A 299 3.76 -0.83 -11.46
N SER A 300 4.03 -0.23 -12.62
CA SER A 300 5.36 0.24 -13.00
C SER A 300 5.79 1.48 -12.22
N PHE A 301 4.86 2.41 -11.96
CA PHE A 301 5.09 3.52 -11.05
C PHE A 301 5.53 2.99 -9.69
N LYS A 302 4.74 2.09 -9.07
CA LYS A 302 5.12 1.52 -7.78
C LYS A 302 6.47 0.81 -7.85
N ALA A 303 6.74 0.01 -8.87
CA ALA A 303 8.05 -0.61 -9.04
C ALA A 303 9.18 0.45 -9.00
N SER A 304 9.08 1.49 -9.82
CA SER A 304 10.10 2.56 -9.86
C SER A 304 10.31 3.26 -8.50
N THR A 305 9.23 3.47 -7.73
CA THR A 305 9.35 4.05 -6.37
C THR A 305 10.20 3.18 -5.44
N LEU A 306 10.03 1.86 -5.55
CA LEU A 306 10.76 0.90 -4.72
C LEU A 306 12.21 0.73 -5.15
N LEU A 307 12.47 0.85 -6.45
CA LEU A 307 13.83 0.78 -7.00
C LEU A 307 14.65 2.01 -6.61
N LYS A 308 14.02 3.18 -6.43
CA LYS A 308 14.69 4.38 -5.92
C LYS A 308 15.28 4.14 -4.52
N GLU A 309 14.53 3.45 -3.66
CA GLU A 309 14.92 3.13 -2.29
C GLU A 309 15.96 2.00 -2.19
N ASN A 310 16.29 1.33 -3.30
CA ASN A 310 17.29 0.27 -3.31
C ASN A 310 18.69 0.87 -3.52
N ASP A 311 19.53 0.84 -2.48
CA ASP A 311 20.89 1.41 -2.50
C ASP A 311 21.85 0.67 -3.46
N HIS A 312 21.53 -0.56 -3.86
CA HIS A 312 22.32 -1.33 -4.83
C HIS A 312 22.04 -0.94 -6.29
N LEU A 313 20.97 -0.18 -6.55
CA LEU A 313 20.65 0.30 -7.89
C LEU A 313 21.28 1.66 -8.16
N HIS A 314 22.07 1.74 -9.22
CA HIS A 314 22.67 3.01 -9.65
C HIS A 314 21.64 3.94 -10.31
N LYS A 315 20.91 3.45 -11.31
CA LYS A 315 19.91 4.20 -12.08
C LYS A 315 18.70 3.33 -12.41
N CYS A 316 17.51 3.94 -12.40
CA CYS A 316 16.27 3.35 -12.90
C CYS A 316 15.68 4.23 -14.00
N VAL A 317 15.70 3.74 -15.24
CA VAL A 317 15.14 4.47 -16.39
C VAL A 317 13.79 3.87 -16.75
N PHE A 318 12.73 4.61 -16.46
CA PHE A 318 11.37 4.24 -16.83
C PHE A 318 11.05 4.76 -18.24
N VAL A 319 10.99 3.86 -19.20
CA VAL A 319 10.77 4.18 -20.62
C VAL A 319 9.32 3.90 -21.00
N VAL A 320 8.65 4.91 -21.55
CA VAL A 320 7.26 4.83 -22.00
C VAL A 320 7.10 5.24 -23.46
N ASP A 321 6.01 4.86 -24.11
CA ASP A 321 5.65 5.48 -25.39
C ASP A 321 5.08 6.89 -25.16
N ARG A 322 5.32 7.81 -26.09
CA ARG A 322 4.87 9.20 -26.02
C ARG A 322 3.34 9.33 -25.91
N LYS A 323 2.60 8.38 -26.50
CA LYS A 323 1.13 8.35 -26.41
C LYS A 323 0.63 7.96 -25.02
N ASP A 324 1.41 7.18 -24.28
CA ASP A 324 1.06 6.66 -22.96
C ASP A 324 1.48 7.59 -21.82
N LEU A 325 2.40 8.53 -22.08
CA LEU A 325 2.77 9.57 -21.12
C LEU A 325 1.78 10.74 -21.18
N ASP A 326 0.54 10.45 -20.81
CA ASP A 326 -0.51 11.45 -20.62
C ASP A 326 -0.18 12.42 -19.47
N ARG A 327 -0.92 13.53 -19.41
CA ARG A 327 -0.70 14.57 -18.40
C ARG A 327 -0.77 14.00 -16.97
N GLN A 328 -1.70 13.08 -16.72
CA GLN A 328 -1.90 12.48 -15.41
C GLN A 328 -0.69 11.66 -14.96
N THR A 329 -0.17 10.79 -15.82
CA THR A 329 1.01 9.97 -15.53
C THR A 329 2.21 10.87 -15.22
N ARG A 330 2.40 11.96 -15.98
CA ARG A 330 3.49 12.93 -15.71
C ARG A 330 3.36 13.59 -14.35
N GLU A 331 2.16 14.08 -14.01
CA GLU A 331 1.90 14.76 -12.75
C GLU A 331 2.17 13.83 -11.55
N GLU A 332 1.76 12.56 -11.62
CA GLU A 332 2.01 11.60 -10.55
C GLU A 332 3.51 11.27 -10.39
N PHE A 333 4.23 11.06 -11.49
CA PHE A 333 5.68 10.84 -11.43
C PHE A 333 6.42 12.08 -10.88
N ASN A 334 6.10 13.29 -11.36
CA ASN A 334 6.73 14.51 -10.87
C ASN A 334 6.39 14.81 -9.39
N ARG A 335 5.24 14.38 -8.87
CA ARG A 335 4.93 14.53 -7.43
C ARG A 335 5.65 13.51 -6.55
N PHE A 336 5.99 12.35 -7.08
CA PHE A 336 6.81 11.37 -6.37
C PHE A 336 8.29 11.79 -6.35
N GLN A 337 8.78 12.30 -7.46
CA GLN A 337 10.10 12.87 -7.57
C GLN A 337 10.02 14.06 -8.50
N GLU A 338 10.19 15.24 -7.90
CA GLU A 338 10.16 16.49 -8.63
C GLU A 338 11.21 16.47 -9.75
N GLY A 339 10.78 16.84 -10.95
CA GLY A 339 11.63 16.84 -12.14
C GLY A 339 12.01 15.45 -12.67
N CYS A 340 11.43 14.34 -12.19
CA CYS A 340 11.80 13.03 -12.72
C CYS A 340 11.32 12.81 -14.16
N VAL A 341 10.25 13.49 -14.57
CA VAL A 341 9.70 13.43 -15.92
C VAL A 341 10.34 14.47 -16.81
N GLU A 342 10.91 14.04 -17.93
CA GLU A 342 11.44 14.96 -18.93
C GLU A 342 10.32 15.66 -19.71
N GLU A 343 10.02 16.90 -19.36
CA GLU A 343 8.95 17.70 -20.01
C GLU A 343 9.30 18.13 -21.45
N ASN A 344 10.59 18.40 -21.71
CA ASN A 344 11.05 18.97 -22.96
C ASN A 344 11.51 17.91 -23.97
N THR A 345 11.43 18.19 -25.28
CA THR A 345 12.03 17.35 -26.35
C THR A 345 13.57 17.36 -26.34
N ASN A 346 14.18 17.79 -25.24
CA ASN A 346 15.60 18.06 -25.13
C ASN A 346 16.40 16.79 -24.76
N THR A 347 16.88 16.07 -25.76
CA THR A 347 17.76 14.90 -25.58
C THR A 347 19.00 15.18 -24.73
N ALA A 348 19.51 16.43 -24.70
CA ALA A 348 20.67 16.79 -23.89
C ALA A 348 20.37 16.74 -22.39
N ALA A 349 19.15 17.15 -21.98
CA ALA A 349 18.75 17.12 -20.57
C ALA A 349 18.68 15.68 -20.06
N LEU A 350 18.08 14.78 -20.86
CA LEU A 350 18.06 13.35 -20.59
C LEU A 350 19.47 12.77 -20.38
N VAL A 351 20.39 13.03 -21.31
CA VAL A 351 21.77 12.49 -21.23
C VAL A 351 22.50 13.04 -20.01
N ARG A 352 22.38 14.34 -19.73
CA ARG A 352 22.97 14.95 -18.53
C ARG A 352 22.48 14.28 -17.24
N ARG A 353 21.18 13.97 -17.13
CA ARG A 353 20.62 13.30 -15.96
C ARG A 353 21.03 11.83 -15.87
N LEU A 354 21.17 11.14 -17.00
CA LEU A 354 21.69 9.77 -17.05
C LEU A 354 23.14 9.71 -16.52
N LEU A 355 23.95 10.73 -16.80
CA LEU A 355 25.33 10.86 -16.33
C LEU A 355 25.47 11.45 -14.91
N SER A 356 24.40 12.01 -14.36
CA SER A 356 24.40 12.68 -13.04
C SER A 356 24.47 11.65 -11.91
N GLU A 357 25.24 11.93 -10.86
CA GLU A 357 25.26 11.12 -9.64
C GLU A 357 24.26 11.63 -8.57
N ASP A 358 23.50 12.69 -8.87
CA ASP A 358 22.50 13.22 -7.96
C ASP A 358 21.40 12.17 -7.69
N TYR A 359 21.04 12.02 -6.41
CA TYR A 359 19.94 11.17 -5.97
C TYR A 359 18.60 11.60 -6.60
N ALA A 360 18.43 12.89 -6.89
CA ALA A 360 17.29 13.44 -7.64
C ALA A 360 17.23 12.95 -9.10
N ASP A 361 18.30 12.34 -9.63
CA ASP A 361 18.38 11.76 -10.95
C ASP A 361 18.44 10.22 -10.93
N LYS A 362 18.23 9.57 -9.78
CA LYS A 362 18.25 8.10 -9.65
C LYS A 362 17.14 7.43 -10.44
N VAL A 363 15.94 8.02 -10.45
CA VAL A 363 14.82 7.59 -11.30
C VAL A 363 14.58 8.61 -12.41
N ILE A 364 14.52 8.16 -13.66
CA ILE A 364 14.32 9.02 -14.82
C ILE A 364 13.15 8.47 -15.64
N VAL A 365 12.15 9.30 -15.90
CA VAL A 365 11.02 8.94 -16.77
C VAL A 365 11.23 9.60 -18.13
N THR A 366 11.33 8.79 -19.18
CA THR A 366 11.60 9.25 -20.54
C THR A 366 10.76 8.50 -21.57
N THR A 367 10.72 9.00 -22.80
CA THR A 367 10.04 8.30 -23.89
C THR A 367 11.01 7.48 -24.72
N ILE A 368 10.51 6.38 -25.29
CA ILE A 368 11.31 5.52 -26.18
C ILE A 368 11.94 6.30 -27.34
N GLN A 369 11.23 7.30 -27.87
CA GLN A 369 11.73 8.14 -28.96
C GLN A 369 12.90 9.03 -28.51
N LYS A 370 12.87 9.58 -27.29
CA LYS A 370 13.99 10.41 -26.79
C LYS A 370 15.24 9.56 -26.56
N LEU A 371 15.07 8.38 -25.99
CA LEU A 371 16.17 7.44 -25.80
C LEU A 371 16.74 6.99 -27.15
N GLY A 372 15.88 6.71 -28.12
CA GLY A 372 16.28 6.41 -29.51
C GLY A 372 17.08 7.54 -30.15
N LEU A 373 16.67 8.80 -29.99
CA LEU A 373 17.43 9.96 -30.51
C LEU A 373 18.79 10.16 -29.82
N ALA A 374 18.91 9.82 -28.54
CA ALA A 374 20.18 9.86 -27.83
C ALA A 374 21.16 8.81 -28.39
N HIS A 375 20.63 7.62 -28.71
CA HIS A 375 21.37 6.47 -29.21
C HIS A 375 21.61 6.49 -30.74
N ASP A 376 20.90 7.33 -31.50
CA ASP A 376 21.09 7.47 -32.95
C ASP A 376 22.21 8.48 -33.27
N GLU A 377 23.36 7.99 -33.76
CA GLU A 377 24.48 8.85 -34.22
C GLU A 377 24.06 9.84 -35.31
N ASN A 378 23.06 9.46 -36.11
CA ASN A 378 22.58 10.30 -37.19
C ASN A 378 21.62 11.40 -36.76
N SER A 379 21.22 11.42 -35.49
CA SER A 379 20.35 12.45 -34.95
C SER A 379 20.97 13.83 -35.12
N LYS A 380 20.13 14.85 -35.36
CA LYS A 380 20.58 16.23 -35.60
C LYS A 380 21.55 16.73 -34.52
N ARG A 381 21.31 16.36 -33.26
CA ARG A 381 22.14 16.76 -32.12
C ARG A 381 23.48 16.04 -32.08
N ASN A 382 23.52 14.73 -32.37
CA ASN A 382 24.78 13.98 -32.44
C ASN A 382 25.66 14.48 -33.60
N LYS A 383 25.07 14.71 -34.78
CA LYS A 383 25.78 15.35 -35.92
C LYS A 383 26.32 16.73 -35.58
N GLN A 384 25.56 17.55 -34.86
CA GLN A 384 26.01 18.88 -34.45
C GLN A 384 27.15 18.81 -33.43
N ARG A 385 27.11 17.90 -32.45
CA ARG A 385 28.20 17.71 -31.48
C ARG A 385 29.47 17.20 -32.14
N SER A 386 29.36 16.21 -33.02
CA SER A 386 30.48 15.69 -33.80
C SER A 386 31.14 16.78 -34.65
N LYS A 387 30.35 17.62 -35.35
CA LYS A 387 30.87 18.79 -36.08
C LYS A 387 31.58 19.81 -35.21
N ASN A 388 31.17 19.94 -33.95
CA ASN A 388 31.79 20.83 -32.98
C ASN A 388 32.97 20.17 -32.24
N GLY A 389 33.42 18.98 -32.63
CA GLY A 389 34.50 18.24 -31.96
C GLY A 389 34.14 17.73 -30.56
N GLN A 390 32.85 17.65 -30.23
CA GLN A 390 32.35 17.16 -28.94
C GLN A 390 31.89 15.71 -29.07
N ALA A 391 32.12 14.91 -28.02
CA ALA A 391 31.56 13.57 -27.92
C ALA A 391 30.03 13.63 -28.08
N THR A 392 29.51 12.78 -28.96
CA THR A 392 28.08 12.53 -29.17
C THR A 392 27.42 12.03 -27.89
N TYR A 393 26.09 12.06 -27.85
CA TYR A 393 25.35 11.48 -26.74
C TYR A 393 25.47 9.96 -26.69
N LYS A 394 25.56 9.29 -27.84
CA LYS A 394 25.76 7.84 -27.91
C LYS A 394 27.09 7.46 -27.26
N GLU A 395 28.19 8.12 -27.64
CA GLU A 395 29.52 7.86 -27.05
C GLU A 395 29.53 8.09 -25.53
N GLN A 396 28.85 9.13 -25.04
CA GLN A 396 28.73 9.38 -23.60
C GLN A 396 27.95 8.28 -22.87
N LEU A 397 26.86 7.79 -23.47
CA LEU A 397 26.06 6.72 -22.89
C LEU A 397 26.78 5.37 -22.94
N GLU A 398 27.51 5.08 -24.01
CA GLU A 398 28.35 3.87 -24.12
C GLU A 398 29.46 3.86 -23.07
N ALA A 399 30.11 5.02 -22.83
CA ALA A 399 31.09 5.16 -21.77
C ALA A 399 30.48 4.91 -20.38
N LEU A 400 29.28 5.43 -20.13
CA LEU A 400 28.54 5.17 -18.89
C LEU A 400 28.23 3.68 -18.71
N ILE A 401 27.68 3.03 -19.74
CA ILE A 401 27.33 1.59 -19.71
C ILE A 401 28.58 0.75 -19.47
N ALA A 402 29.70 1.06 -20.14
CA ALA A 402 30.96 0.36 -19.95
C ALA A 402 31.49 0.50 -18.51
N ALA A 403 31.48 1.73 -17.97
CA ALA A 403 31.92 1.99 -16.60
C ALA A 403 31.07 1.24 -15.56
N GLU A 404 29.74 1.26 -15.70
CA GLU A 404 28.83 0.56 -14.79
C GLU A 404 28.95 -0.97 -14.92
N THR A 405 29.15 -1.48 -16.13
CA THR A 405 29.39 -2.93 -16.35
C THR A 405 30.68 -3.38 -15.65
N GLN A 406 31.74 -2.57 -15.70
CA GLN A 406 32.99 -2.87 -15.03
C GLN A 406 32.85 -2.82 -13.50
N LYS A 407 32.14 -1.82 -12.95
CA LYS A 407 31.82 -1.74 -11.51
C LYS A 407 31.03 -2.96 -11.05
N HIS A 408 30.02 -3.37 -11.81
CA HIS A 408 29.22 -4.56 -11.51
C HIS A 408 30.09 -5.83 -11.48
N ALA A 409 30.94 -6.04 -12.49
CA ALA A 409 31.84 -7.18 -12.54
C ALA A 409 32.81 -7.22 -11.33
N ALA A 410 33.33 -6.07 -10.92
CA ALA A 410 34.19 -5.96 -9.74
C ALA A 410 33.45 -6.29 -8.43
N LEU A 411 32.21 -5.83 -8.27
CA LEU A 411 31.36 -6.15 -7.12
C LEU A 411 31.04 -7.65 -7.04
N GLN A 412 30.70 -8.27 -8.17
CA GLN A 412 30.43 -9.72 -8.22
C GLN A 412 31.68 -10.54 -7.86
N LEU A 413 32.85 -10.14 -8.36
CA LEU A 413 34.12 -10.77 -8.01
C LEU A 413 34.41 -10.64 -6.50
N HIS A 414 34.21 -9.44 -5.94
CA HIS A 414 34.41 -9.19 -4.52
C HIS A 414 33.45 -10.03 -3.65
N LYS A 415 32.16 -10.08 -4.01
CA LYS A 415 31.15 -10.90 -3.32
C LYS A 415 31.52 -12.38 -3.37
N ARG A 416 31.98 -12.89 -4.52
CA ARG A 416 32.45 -14.28 -4.65
C ARG A 416 33.67 -14.55 -3.76
N GLY A 417 34.65 -13.65 -3.74
CA GLY A 417 35.81 -13.76 -2.87
C GLY A 417 35.44 -13.76 -1.38
N LEU A 418 34.53 -12.87 -0.97
CA LEU A 418 34.03 -12.82 0.40
C LEU A 418 33.28 -14.10 0.80
N MET A 419 32.43 -14.63 -0.09
CA MET A 419 31.73 -15.90 0.13
C MET A 419 32.70 -17.08 0.25
N GLN A 420 33.77 -17.10 -0.54
CA GLN A 420 34.81 -18.12 -0.44
C GLN A 420 35.61 -18.03 0.87
N GLN A 421 35.85 -16.81 1.39
CA GLN A 421 36.48 -16.62 2.70
C GLN A 421 35.57 -17.06 3.87
N LEU A 422 34.27 -16.80 3.76
CA LEU A 422 33.29 -17.15 4.80
C LEU A 422 32.90 -18.64 4.77
N PHE A 423 32.94 -19.27 3.59
CA PHE A 423 32.60 -20.67 3.37
C PHE A 423 33.66 -21.33 2.47
N PRO A 424 34.87 -21.56 2.98
CA PRO A 424 35.93 -22.22 2.22
C PRO A 424 35.51 -23.64 1.84
N SER A 425 35.89 -24.10 0.64
CA SER A 425 35.57 -25.46 0.21
C SER A 425 36.35 -26.47 1.08
N PRO A 426 35.84 -27.70 1.27
CA PRO A 426 36.54 -28.73 2.02
C PRO A 426 37.95 -29.05 1.49
N GLU A 427 38.22 -28.75 0.21
CA GLU A 427 39.52 -28.96 -0.43
C GLU A 427 40.58 -27.93 0.00
N GLU A 428 40.18 -26.72 0.42
CA GLU A 428 41.09 -25.66 0.87
C GLU A 428 41.43 -25.73 2.36
N VAL A 429 40.64 -26.44 3.17
CA VAL A 429 40.92 -26.65 4.61
C VAL A 429 41.92 -27.80 4.82
N ALA A 430 42.21 -28.57 3.77
CA ALA A 430 43.11 -29.72 3.80
C ALA A 430 44.54 -29.44 3.25
N ALA A 431 44.83 -28.18 2.88
CA ALA A 431 46.16 -27.69 2.48
C ALA A 431 46.68 -26.71 3.54
#